data_AF-A0AAN7A3Q3-F1
#
_entry.id   AF-A0AAN7A3Q3-F1
#
_cell.length_a   1.000
_cell.length_b   1.000
_cell.length_c   1.000
_cell.angle_alpha   90.00
_cell.angle_beta   90.00
_cell.angle_gamma   90.00
#
_symmetry.space_group_name_H-M   'P 1'
#
loop_
_entity.id
_entity.type
_entity.pdbx_description
1 polymer ?
#
loop_
_entity_poly.entity_id
_entity_poly.type
_entity_poly.pdbx_seq_one_letter_code
_entity_poly.pdbx_strand_id
1 'polypeptide(L)'
;MTVAEKRLFSSITYRVAMNALQVHHCAENAIRCQATTRLLLAPLITLSLRLPHNQPLHLQRRCFHRAGRPFEGHRLRTGRACSQRPQNIPRCLNKAYSAAAPAPSEPAIHPVFEQNTGTFQYLVADPATKDAAIVDPVLDYDKCSHTITTSTADSLLSLVREKGYRIVRILETHAHADHLTASFYLQRQLAKQQDLKPPVGIGKRIGQVQSLFGQRYGIDAEEYEGVFDKLFEDNEEFAIGTLKAKALHLPGHTPDHLGYKIGDNIFCGDSIFHTDIGTARCDFPGGSPHALYQSARKILSLPDHVKIWTGHDYPPQAERDPVPYVTVSEHRQKNKHLRDGVSEEEFVKMRKERDEHLAAPRLLHESLQVNVRAGRLPSQNEAGMRLLKVPIKVKGTGTW
;
A
#
# COMPACT_ATOMS: atom_id res chain seq x y z
N MET A 1 -9.31 -27.60 -48.39
CA MET A 1 -9.72 -27.56 -46.97
C MET A 1 -10.92 -28.46 -46.82
N THR A 2 -10.79 -29.49 -46.00
CA THR A 2 -11.65 -30.67 -45.94
C THR A 2 -12.91 -30.44 -45.10
N VAL A 3 -13.94 -31.23 -45.38
CA VAL A 3 -15.35 -31.11 -44.94
C VAL A 3 -15.56 -31.24 -43.41
N ALA A 4 -14.51 -31.36 -42.61
CA ALA A 4 -14.58 -31.45 -41.15
C ALA A 4 -14.65 -30.09 -40.43
N GLU A 5 -14.25 -28.98 -41.07
CA GLU A 5 -14.21 -27.64 -40.43
C GLU A 5 -15.51 -26.82 -40.58
N LYS A 6 -16.52 -27.32 -41.32
CA LYS A 6 -17.82 -26.64 -41.49
C LYS A 6 -18.94 -27.14 -40.57
N ARG A 7 -18.71 -28.15 -39.72
CA ARG A 7 -19.73 -28.70 -38.80
C ARG A 7 -19.57 -28.31 -37.33
N LEU A 8 -18.53 -27.57 -36.96
CA LEU A 8 -18.38 -27.04 -35.59
C LEU A 8 -18.95 -25.63 -35.38
N PHE A 9 -19.36 -24.93 -36.45
CA PHE A 9 -19.89 -23.56 -36.40
C PHE A 9 -21.42 -23.44 -36.51
N SER A 10 -22.16 -24.56 -36.42
CA SER A 10 -23.63 -24.57 -36.56
C SER A 10 -24.41 -25.16 -35.38
N SER A 11 -23.76 -25.55 -34.27
CA SER A 11 -24.47 -26.02 -33.06
C SER A 11 -24.29 -25.15 -31.81
N ILE A 12 -23.63 -23.98 -31.93
CA ILE A 12 -23.47 -22.98 -30.86
C ILE A 12 -24.33 -21.72 -31.15
N THR A 13 -25.48 -21.90 -31.79
CA THR A 13 -26.45 -20.79 -32.01
C THR A 13 -27.85 -21.10 -31.51
N TYR A 14 -28.08 -22.26 -30.87
CA TYR A 14 -29.39 -22.64 -30.32
C TYR A 14 -29.44 -22.86 -28.79
N ARG A 15 -28.34 -22.59 -28.06
CA ARG A 15 -28.32 -22.63 -26.58
C ARG A 15 -28.02 -21.30 -25.88
N VAL A 16 -28.06 -20.19 -26.63
CA VAL A 16 -27.97 -18.82 -26.06
C VAL A 16 -29.33 -18.09 -26.06
N ALA A 17 -30.37 -18.67 -26.69
CA ALA A 17 -31.69 -18.02 -26.81
C ALA A 17 -32.71 -18.39 -25.71
N MET A 18 -32.34 -19.17 -24.69
CA MET A 18 -33.30 -19.63 -23.65
C MET A 18 -32.95 -19.21 -22.20
N ASN A 19 -32.03 -18.25 -22.01
CA ASN A 19 -31.79 -17.62 -20.70
C ASN A 19 -32.07 -16.09 -20.68
N ALA A 20 -32.74 -15.57 -21.71
CA ALA A 20 -33.13 -14.15 -21.80
C ALA A 20 -34.60 -13.91 -21.37
N LEU A 21 -35.20 -14.80 -20.58
CA LEU A 21 -36.61 -14.73 -20.14
C LEU A 21 -36.80 -14.82 -18.62
N GLN A 22 -35.74 -14.57 -17.84
CA GLN A 22 -35.82 -14.55 -16.38
C GLN A 22 -35.02 -13.39 -15.76
N VAL A 23 -35.06 -12.22 -16.42
CA VAL A 23 -34.69 -10.92 -15.85
C VAL A 23 -35.72 -9.89 -16.31
N HIS A 24 -36.96 -10.08 -15.88
CA HIS A 24 -38.06 -9.15 -16.12
C HIS A 24 -38.94 -9.03 -14.87
N HIS A 25 -38.34 -8.71 -13.71
CA HIS A 25 -39.08 -8.25 -12.54
C HIS A 25 -38.22 -7.55 -11.48
N CYS A 26 -37.43 -6.53 -11.85
CA CYS A 26 -36.83 -5.57 -10.90
C CYS A 26 -36.30 -4.29 -11.58
N ALA A 27 -36.96 -3.81 -12.64
CA ALA A 27 -36.60 -2.57 -13.33
C ALA A 27 -37.81 -1.67 -13.60
N GLU A 28 -38.76 -1.64 -12.66
CA GLU A 28 -39.85 -0.67 -12.62
C GLU A 28 -39.82 0.03 -11.26
N ASN A 29 -38.94 1.03 -11.12
CA ASN A 29 -39.06 2.16 -10.18
C ASN A 29 -37.77 3.00 -10.20
N ALA A 30 -37.39 3.52 -11.36
CA ALA A 30 -36.50 4.67 -11.44
C ALA A 30 -36.69 5.34 -12.80
N ILE A 31 -36.88 6.66 -12.77
CA ILE A 31 -36.80 7.58 -13.92
C ILE A 31 -38.13 7.80 -14.67
N ARG A 32 -39.09 8.37 -13.95
CA ARG A 32 -39.91 9.47 -14.47
C ARG A 32 -39.11 10.77 -14.35
N CYS A 33 -38.52 11.24 -15.45
CA CYS A 33 -38.26 12.66 -15.74
C CYS A 33 -37.73 12.81 -17.18
N GLN A 34 -38.64 12.87 -18.14
CA GLN A 34 -38.46 13.66 -19.37
C GLN A 34 -38.84 15.12 -18.99
N ALA A 35 -38.39 16.22 -19.61
CA ALA A 35 -37.85 16.48 -20.94
C ALA A 35 -37.14 17.86 -20.90
N THR A 36 -36.18 18.11 -21.79
CA THR A 36 -36.13 19.15 -22.87
C THR A 36 -34.67 19.69 -22.86
N THR A 37 -33.89 19.94 -23.93
CA THR A 37 -34.15 20.46 -25.28
C THR A 37 -32.92 20.21 -26.20
N ARG A 38 -33.18 19.77 -27.44
CA ARG A 38 -32.51 19.96 -28.76
C ARG A 38 -30.99 19.83 -28.99
N LEU A 39 -30.68 18.90 -29.91
CA LEU A 39 -29.96 19.02 -31.20
C LEU A 39 -28.93 20.16 -31.41
N LEU A 40 -27.70 19.79 -31.79
CA LEU A 40 -27.14 20.08 -33.12
C LEU A 40 -25.91 19.18 -33.44
N LEU A 41 -25.77 18.88 -34.73
CA LEU A 41 -24.85 17.94 -35.36
C LEU A 41 -23.55 18.60 -35.86
N ALA A 42 -22.48 17.80 -35.79
CA ALA A 42 -21.37 17.64 -36.75
C ALA A 42 -20.09 18.50 -36.68
N PRO A 43 -18.92 17.92 -37.07
CA PRO A 43 -17.57 18.40 -36.75
C PRO A 43 -16.81 18.95 -37.97
N LEU A 44 -15.71 19.68 -37.75
CA LEU A 44 -14.71 19.95 -38.79
C LEU A 44 -13.28 19.85 -38.26
N ILE A 45 -12.52 19.03 -38.97
CA ILE A 45 -11.08 18.81 -38.96
C ILE A 45 -10.39 20.04 -39.55
N THR A 46 -9.26 20.49 -38.99
CA THR A 46 -8.08 20.85 -39.81
C THR A 46 -6.78 20.88 -39.01
N LEU A 47 -5.84 20.15 -39.57
CA LEU A 47 -4.42 20.00 -39.25
C LEU A 47 -3.65 21.27 -39.70
N SER A 48 -2.67 21.74 -38.93
CA SER A 48 -1.50 22.44 -39.49
C SER A 48 -0.31 22.42 -38.54
N LEU A 49 0.76 21.79 -39.04
CA LEU A 49 2.13 21.79 -38.54
C LEU A 49 2.79 23.16 -38.74
N ARG A 50 3.67 23.58 -37.82
CA ARG A 50 4.89 24.37 -38.07
C ARG A 50 5.81 24.35 -36.84
N LEU A 51 7.03 23.85 -37.01
CA LEU A 51 8.22 24.05 -36.17
C LEU A 51 9.09 25.19 -36.80
N PRO A 52 10.29 25.53 -36.29
CA PRO A 52 10.59 26.16 -35.00
C PRO A 52 11.56 27.37 -35.17
N HIS A 53 11.72 28.25 -34.16
CA HIS A 53 12.97 29.02 -34.05
C HIS A 53 13.22 29.67 -32.67
N ASN A 54 14.52 29.61 -32.29
CA ASN A 54 15.32 30.53 -31.47
C ASN A 54 15.22 30.58 -29.93
N GLN A 55 16.25 30.01 -29.30
CA GLN A 55 17.03 30.54 -28.17
C GLN A 55 17.57 31.97 -28.46
N PRO A 56 17.96 32.84 -27.48
CA PRO A 56 19.09 32.55 -26.56
C PRO A 56 19.18 33.31 -25.21
N LEU A 57 20.30 33.02 -24.51
CA LEU A 57 21.15 33.89 -23.65
C LEU A 57 21.26 33.59 -22.14
N HIS A 58 22.45 33.11 -21.80
CA HIS A 58 23.13 33.19 -20.51
C HIS A 58 23.40 34.64 -20.09
N LEU A 59 23.24 34.95 -18.80
CA LEU A 59 23.90 36.09 -18.15
C LEU A 59 24.51 35.66 -16.80
N GLN A 60 25.84 35.71 -16.72
CA GLN A 60 26.60 35.65 -15.48
C GLN A 60 26.49 36.98 -14.72
N ARG A 61 26.39 36.95 -13.39
CA ARG A 61 26.74 38.08 -12.54
C ARG A 61 27.64 37.65 -11.38
N ARG A 62 28.74 38.39 -11.26
CA ARG A 62 29.85 38.29 -10.30
C ARG A 62 29.39 38.67 -8.89
N CYS A 63 29.89 37.94 -7.89
CA CYS A 63 29.84 38.33 -6.47
C CYS A 63 31.08 39.16 -6.11
N PHE A 64 30.89 40.26 -5.38
CA PHE A 64 31.94 41.09 -4.78
C PHE A 64 32.16 40.68 -3.31
N HIS A 65 33.42 40.49 -2.94
CA HIS A 65 33.89 40.39 -1.55
C HIS A 65 33.93 41.77 -0.86
N ARG A 66 33.64 41.81 0.44
CA ARG A 66 34.23 42.81 1.35
C ARG A 66 34.46 42.22 2.75
N ALA A 67 35.70 42.30 3.19
CA ALA A 67 36.19 41.94 4.51
C ALA A 67 36.23 43.16 5.46
N GLY A 68 36.19 42.94 6.78
CA GLY A 68 36.35 44.00 7.78
C GLY A 68 36.42 43.55 9.24
N ARG A 69 37.62 43.11 9.65
CA ARG A 69 38.36 43.22 10.94
C ARG A 69 37.69 42.97 12.33
N PRO A 70 38.42 42.32 13.28
CA PRO A 70 38.03 42.16 14.69
C PRO A 70 38.76 43.17 15.62
N PHE A 71 38.27 43.31 16.86
CA PHE A 71 38.97 44.01 17.95
C PHE A 71 38.95 43.16 19.24
N GLU A 72 40.11 43.02 19.85
CA GLU A 72 40.39 42.33 21.11
C GLU A 72 40.26 43.26 22.34
N GLY A 73 40.07 42.63 23.50
CA GLY A 73 40.83 42.96 24.72
C GLY A 73 40.17 43.91 25.73
N HIS A 74 39.83 43.41 26.91
CA HIS A 74 40.68 43.54 28.11
C HIS A 74 40.02 43.00 29.39
N ARG A 75 40.86 42.34 30.19
CA ARG A 75 40.61 41.78 31.52
C ARG A 75 41.14 42.78 32.55
N LEU A 76 40.41 43.09 33.62
CA LEU A 76 40.99 43.60 34.88
C LEU A 76 40.25 43.05 36.12
N ARG A 77 41.05 42.75 37.14
CA ARG A 77 40.72 42.13 38.43
C ARG A 77 40.61 43.19 39.54
N THR A 78 40.01 42.75 40.66
CA THR A 78 40.30 43.05 42.09
C THR A 78 39.33 43.97 42.84
N GLY A 79 38.97 43.54 44.06
CA GLY A 79 38.30 44.33 45.11
C GLY A 79 37.56 43.48 46.15
N ARG A 80 38.06 43.42 47.39
CA ARG A 80 37.54 42.63 48.53
C ARG A 80 36.43 43.35 49.34
N ALA A 81 35.53 42.53 49.91
CA ALA A 81 34.85 42.59 51.22
C ALA A 81 34.20 43.91 51.74
N CYS A 82 32.91 43.89 52.12
CA CYS A 82 32.40 43.56 53.47
C CYS A 82 30.92 43.94 53.65
N SER A 83 30.18 43.10 54.40
CA SER A 83 28.95 43.34 55.19
C SER A 83 27.81 44.22 54.64
N GLN A 84 26.62 43.62 54.50
CA GLN A 84 25.35 43.96 55.20
C GLN A 84 24.14 43.39 54.43
N ARG A 85 23.32 42.57 55.11
CA ARG A 85 21.90 42.31 54.77
C ARG A 85 21.10 43.50 55.34
N PRO A 86 19.99 43.97 54.72
CA PRO A 86 18.77 43.15 54.63
C PRO A 86 17.82 43.38 53.43
N GLN A 87 16.98 42.36 53.22
CA GLN A 87 15.57 42.38 52.79
C GLN A 87 15.16 42.65 51.32
N ASN A 88 14.23 41.78 50.89
CA ASN A 88 13.27 41.88 49.78
C ASN A 88 13.81 41.96 48.35
N ILE A 89 14.04 40.79 47.76
CA ILE A 89 14.00 40.58 46.30
C ILE A 89 12.71 39.81 45.99
N PRO A 90 11.80 40.32 45.14
CA PRO A 90 10.68 39.53 44.66
C PRO A 90 11.23 38.36 43.87
N ARG A 91 10.83 37.15 44.26
CA ARG A 91 11.16 35.91 43.57
C ARG A 91 10.61 36.01 42.14
N CYS A 92 11.44 36.37 41.17
CA CYS A 92 11.09 36.22 39.75
C CYS A 92 10.81 34.73 39.51
N LEU A 93 9.53 34.40 39.48
CA LEU A 93 9.04 33.12 38.97
C LEU A 93 9.49 33.06 37.51
N ASN A 94 10.55 32.30 37.24
CA ASN A 94 10.81 31.78 35.90
C ASN A 94 9.59 30.96 35.50
N LYS A 95 8.62 31.59 34.83
CA LYS A 95 7.63 30.87 34.02
C LYS A 95 8.43 30.18 32.93
N ALA A 96 8.73 28.90 33.15
CA ALA A 96 9.16 28.02 32.08
C ALA A 96 8.00 27.95 31.09
N TYR A 97 8.11 28.67 29.98
CA TYR A 97 7.23 28.48 28.84
C TYR A 97 7.61 27.14 28.21
N SER A 98 6.99 26.06 28.68
CA SER A 98 6.99 24.81 27.93
C SER A 98 6.04 25.03 26.75
N ALA A 99 6.61 25.31 25.57
CA ALA A 99 5.85 25.12 24.34
C ALA A 99 5.56 23.63 24.26
N ALA A 100 4.30 23.24 24.44
CA ALA A 100 3.86 21.90 24.11
C ALA A 100 4.34 21.60 22.68
N ALA A 101 4.99 20.45 22.49
CA ALA A 101 5.32 20.02 21.14
C ALA A 101 4.03 20.08 20.31
N PRO A 102 4.03 20.67 19.10
CA PRO A 102 2.85 20.68 18.26
C PRO A 102 2.36 19.24 18.10
N ALA A 103 1.06 19.04 18.26
CA ALA A 103 0.45 17.72 18.07
C ALA A 103 0.92 17.15 16.73
N PRO A 104 1.22 15.84 16.65
CA PRO A 104 1.53 15.22 15.37
C PRO A 104 0.43 15.57 14.38
N SER A 105 0.81 16.09 13.20
CA SER A 105 -0.15 16.29 12.12
C SER A 105 -0.72 14.93 11.74
N GLU A 106 -2.02 14.72 11.94
CA GLU A 106 -2.71 13.49 11.56
C GLU A 106 -2.95 13.46 10.04
N PRO A 107 -2.78 12.30 9.37
CA PRO A 107 -3.06 12.17 7.95
C PRO A 107 -4.57 12.19 7.65
N ALA A 108 -4.92 12.63 6.44
CA ALA A 108 -6.19 12.28 5.83
C ALA A 108 -6.07 10.89 5.19
N ILE A 109 -6.92 9.94 5.62
CA ILE A 109 -6.86 8.54 5.17
C ILE A 109 -8.14 8.20 4.40
N HIS A 110 -7.98 7.66 3.20
CA HIS A 110 -9.08 7.19 2.36
C HIS A 110 -8.92 5.68 2.11
N PRO A 111 -9.67 4.82 2.81
CA PRO A 111 -9.67 3.38 2.54
C PRO A 111 -10.50 3.06 1.30
N VAL A 112 -10.00 2.16 0.45
CA VAL A 112 -10.69 1.66 -0.74
C VAL A 112 -10.67 0.13 -0.69
N PHE A 113 -11.84 -0.48 -0.56
CA PHE A 113 -11.99 -1.93 -0.46
C PHE A 113 -12.16 -2.56 -1.84
N GLU A 114 -11.28 -3.51 -2.19
CA GLU A 114 -11.41 -4.35 -3.39
C GLU A 114 -12.10 -5.66 -3.01
N GLN A 115 -13.26 -5.92 -3.63
CA GLN A 115 -14.17 -6.98 -3.20
C GLN A 115 -13.73 -8.39 -3.60
N ASN A 116 -12.98 -8.56 -4.70
CA ASN A 116 -12.63 -9.87 -5.22
C ASN A 116 -11.51 -10.57 -4.45
N THR A 117 -10.65 -9.80 -3.77
CA THR A 117 -9.54 -10.28 -2.95
C THR A 117 -9.74 -9.94 -1.48
N GLY A 118 -10.69 -9.05 -1.16
CA GLY A 118 -10.96 -8.58 0.20
C GLY A 118 -9.90 -7.62 0.71
N THR A 119 -9.14 -7.01 -0.21
CA THR A 119 -7.98 -6.16 0.09
C THR A 119 -8.40 -4.73 0.35
N PHE A 120 -7.85 -4.12 1.39
CA PHE A 120 -7.90 -2.69 1.60
C PHE A 120 -6.68 -2.02 0.99
N GLN A 121 -6.94 -1.05 0.13
CA GLN A 121 -5.96 -0.12 -0.40
C GLN A 121 -6.11 1.20 0.35
N TYR A 122 -5.00 1.90 0.62
CA TYR A 122 -5.07 3.16 1.36
C TYR A 122 -4.42 4.30 0.60
N LEU A 123 -5.12 5.43 0.54
CA LEU A 123 -4.55 6.73 0.16
C LEU A 123 -4.36 7.56 1.42
N VAL A 124 -3.11 7.84 1.77
CA VAL A 124 -2.72 8.51 3.02
C VAL A 124 -2.06 9.83 2.69
N ALA A 125 -2.72 10.94 2.99
CA ALA A 125 -2.29 12.26 2.57
C ALA A 125 -1.98 13.18 3.75
N ASP A 126 -0.94 13.99 3.59
CA ASP A 126 -0.69 15.15 4.43
C ASP A 126 -1.71 16.26 4.10
N PRO A 127 -2.60 16.64 5.03
CA PRO A 127 -3.57 17.70 4.79
C PRO A 127 -2.93 19.06 4.47
N ALA A 128 -1.72 19.32 4.99
CA ALA A 128 -1.04 20.60 4.85
C ALA A 128 -0.38 20.77 3.47
N THR A 129 0.28 19.72 2.97
CA THR A 129 1.04 19.79 1.70
C THR A 129 0.35 19.16 0.51
N LYS A 130 -0.68 18.33 0.74
CA LYS A 130 -1.31 17.46 -0.27
C LYS A 130 -0.39 16.37 -0.83
N ASP A 131 0.80 16.19 -0.27
CA ASP A 131 1.61 15.01 -0.55
C ASP A 131 0.96 13.77 0.04
N ALA A 132 0.95 12.67 -0.72
CA ALA A 132 0.28 11.44 -0.31
C ALA A 132 1.07 10.18 -0.67
N ALA A 133 0.76 9.10 0.03
CA ALA A 133 1.22 7.76 -0.28
C ALA A 133 0.04 6.84 -0.60
N ILE A 134 0.26 5.90 -1.52
CA ILE A 134 -0.65 4.78 -1.77
C ILE A 134 -0.06 3.55 -1.07
N VAL A 135 -0.87 2.78 -0.35
CA VAL A 135 -0.47 1.55 0.34
C VAL A 135 -1.25 0.36 -0.23
N ASP A 136 -0.54 -0.73 -0.55
CA ASP A 136 -1.03 -2.02 -1.03
C ASP A 136 -2.02 -1.94 -2.21
N PRO A 137 -1.68 -1.26 -3.32
CA PRO A 137 -2.60 -1.08 -4.44
C PRO A 137 -2.84 -2.37 -5.23
N VAL A 138 -4.07 -2.60 -5.69
CA VAL A 138 -4.50 -3.84 -6.36
C VAL A 138 -4.59 -3.66 -7.88
N LEU A 139 -4.04 -4.63 -8.61
CA LEU A 139 -4.22 -4.83 -10.05
C LEU A 139 -5.22 -5.96 -10.28
N ASP A 140 -6.27 -5.68 -11.05
CA ASP A 140 -7.33 -6.64 -11.31
C ASP A 140 -6.82 -7.83 -12.12
N TYR A 141 -7.08 -9.04 -11.64
CA TYR A 141 -6.74 -10.27 -12.35
C TYR A 141 -7.87 -11.30 -12.26
N ASP A 142 -8.42 -11.65 -13.42
CA ASP A 142 -9.39 -12.75 -13.52
C ASP A 142 -8.67 -14.06 -13.81
N LYS A 143 -8.69 -14.98 -12.86
CA LYS A 143 -8.01 -16.28 -12.97
C LYS A 143 -8.61 -17.18 -14.05
N CYS A 144 -9.89 -17.03 -14.37
CA CYS A 144 -10.57 -17.92 -15.32
C CYS A 144 -10.23 -17.57 -16.78
N SER A 145 -10.20 -16.28 -17.10
CA SER A 145 -9.87 -15.74 -18.43
C SER A 145 -8.41 -15.35 -18.57
N HIS A 146 -7.66 -15.30 -17.48
CA HIS A 146 -6.29 -14.80 -17.39
C HIS A 146 -6.15 -13.33 -17.83
N THR A 147 -7.21 -12.54 -17.60
CA THR A 147 -7.27 -11.14 -18.04
C THR A 147 -6.80 -10.22 -16.91
N ILE A 148 -6.00 -9.22 -17.28
CA ILE A 148 -5.65 -8.10 -16.41
C ILE A 148 -6.47 -6.89 -16.82
N THR A 149 -7.13 -6.25 -15.86
CA THR A 149 -7.74 -4.94 -16.03
C THR A 149 -7.16 -3.95 -15.01
N THR A 150 -7.52 -2.68 -15.13
CA THR A 150 -6.95 -1.59 -14.33
C THR A 150 -8.02 -0.76 -13.64
N SER A 151 -9.26 -1.23 -13.61
CA SER A 151 -10.41 -0.51 -13.07
C SER A 151 -10.19 -0.13 -11.60
N THR A 152 -9.67 -1.06 -10.80
CA THR A 152 -9.36 -0.81 -9.38
C THR A 152 -8.25 0.23 -9.23
N ALA A 153 -7.14 0.09 -9.94
CA ALA A 153 -6.04 1.06 -9.90
C ALA A 153 -6.44 2.44 -10.44
N ASP A 154 -7.27 2.50 -11.48
CA ASP A 154 -7.77 3.75 -12.06
C ASP A 154 -8.76 4.47 -11.13
N SER A 155 -9.47 3.73 -10.27
CA SER A 155 -10.28 4.32 -9.21
C SER A 155 -9.43 5.09 -8.20
N LEU A 156 -8.25 4.55 -7.82
CA LEU A 156 -7.29 5.26 -6.98
C LEU A 156 -6.75 6.51 -7.67
N LEU A 157 -6.38 6.42 -8.96
CA LEU A 157 -5.94 7.61 -9.72
C LEU A 157 -7.04 8.68 -9.81
N SER A 158 -8.29 8.27 -9.92
CA SER A 158 -9.44 9.19 -9.94
C SER A 158 -9.62 9.88 -8.59
N LEU A 159 -9.52 9.14 -7.48
CA LEU A 159 -9.57 9.68 -6.13
C LEU A 159 -8.40 10.66 -5.87
N VAL A 160 -7.19 10.32 -6.32
CA VAL A 160 -6.01 11.20 -6.24
C VAL A 160 -6.26 12.53 -6.94
N ARG A 161 -6.83 12.49 -8.16
CA ARG A 161 -7.21 13.71 -8.90
C ARG A 161 -8.31 14.50 -8.20
N GLU A 162 -9.37 13.82 -7.73
CA GLU A 162 -10.49 14.45 -7.02
C GLU A 162 -10.01 15.21 -5.77
N LYS A 163 -9.12 14.60 -4.98
CA LYS A 163 -8.60 15.21 -3.76
C LYS A 163 -7.46 16.21 -3.99
N GLY A 164 -6.94 16.29 -5.22
CA GLY A 164 -5.82 17.17 -5.57
C GLY A 164 -4.53 16.79 -4.86
N TYR A 165 -4.28 15.48 -4.70
CA TYR A 165 -3.06 14.98 -4.05
C TYR A 165 -1.92 14.77 -5.03
N ARG A 166 -0.70 14.92 -4.53
CA ARG A 166 0.54 14.57 -5.24
C ARG A 166 1.11 13.30 -4.62
N ILE A 167 1.18 12.21 -5.39
CA ILE A 167 1.67 10.95 -4.86
C ILE A 167 3.19 10.99 -4.79
N VAL A 168 3.74 10.92 -3.58
CA VAL A 168 5.19 10.94 -3.34
C VAL A 168 5.77 9.56 -3.10
N ARG A 169 4.94 8.56 -2.78
CA ARG A 169 5.36 7.17 -2.52
C ARG A 169 4.25 6.17 -2.87
N ILE A 170 4.65 4.98 -3.29
CA ILE A 170 3.77 3.81 -3.34
C ILE A 170 4.42 2.75 -2.44
N LEU A 171 3.66 2.18 -1.52
CA LEU A 171 4.18 1.37 -0.43
C LEU A 171 3.52 0.00 -0.45
N GLU A 172 4.34 -1.05 -0.36
CA GLU A 172 3.90 -2.41 -0.11
C GLU A 172 4.20 -2.77 1.34
N THR A 173 3.23 -3.35 2.04
CA THR A 173 3.46 -3.93 3.36
C THR A 173 4.26 -5.22 3.25
N HIS A 174 4.01 -6.04 2.23
CA HIS A 174 4.73 -7.28 1.96
C HIS A 174 4.50 -7.74 0.50
N ALA A 175 5.20 -8.79 0.08
CA ALA A 175 4.87 -9.48 -1.17
C ALA A 175 3.55 -10.27 -1.04
N HIS A 176 2.45 -9.68 -1.50
CA HIS A 176 1.10 -10.26 -1.39
C HIS A 176 0.96 -11.57 -2.17
N ALA A 177 0.15 -12.47 -1.63
CA ALA A 177 -0.11 -13.81 -2.19
C ALA A 177 -1.55 -13.99 -2.69
N ASP A 178 -2.41 -13.00 -2.48
CA ASP A 178 -3.85 -13.06 -2.72
C ASP A 178 -4.29 -12.13 -3.86
N HIS A 179 -3.49 -11.12 -4.21
CA HIS A 179 -3.72 -10.19 -5.30
C HIS A 179 -2.42 -9.77 -6.01
N LEU A 180 -2.53 -9.31 -7.26
CA LEU A 180 -1.42 -8.68 -7.98
C LEU A 180 -1.33 -7.22 -7.55
N THR A 181 -0.12 -6.71 -7.26
CA THR A 181 0.06 -5.28 -6.99
C THR A 181 -0.06 -4.44 -8.26
N ALA A 182 -0.73 -3.28 -8.15
CA ALA A 182 -0.77 -2.24 -9.18
C ALA A 182 0.37 -1.22 -9.07
N SER A 183 1.35 -1.41 -8.17
CA SER A 183 2.44 -0.46 -7.92
C SER A 183 3.17 -0.01 -9.19
N PHE A 184 3.57 -0.94 -10.06
CA PHE A 184 4.23 -0.59 -11.31
C PHE A 184 3.32 0.20 -12.27
N TYR A 185 2.05 -0.19 -12.39
CA TYR A 185 1.08 0.50 -13.24
C TYR A 185 0.84 1.93 -12.76
N LEU A 186 0.53 2.09 -11.47
CA LEU A 186 0.30 3.40 -10.85
C LEU A 186 1.52 4.30 -10.97
N GLN A 187 2.72 3.79 -10.68
CA GLN A 187 3.96 4.54 -10.83
C GLN A 187 4.13 5.08 -12.27
N ARG A 188 3.88 4.24 -13.28
CA ARG A 188 3.97 4.62 -14.69
C ARG A 188 2.93 5.66 -15.08
N GLN A 189 1.70 5.58 -14.57
CA GLN A 189 0.66 6.58 -14.85
C GLN A 189 0.95 7.90 -14.15
N LEU A 190 1.32 7.86 -12.87
CA LEU A 190 1.66 9.03 -12.07
C LEU A 190 2.88 9.76 -12.66
N ALA A 191 3.92 9.05 -13.09
CA ALA A 191 5.08 9.67 -13.74
C ALA A 191 4.75 10.41 -15.06
N LYS A 192 3.59 10.16 -15.68
CA LYS A 192 3.09 10.93 -16.83
C LYS A 192 2.22 12.12 -16.44
N GLN A 193 1.69 12.12 -15.22
CA GLN A 193 0.68 13.08 -14.73
C GLN A 193 1.25 14.11 -13.75
N GLN A 194 2.40 13.83 -13.13
CA GLN A 194 3.09 14.71 -12.18
C GLN A 194 4.60 14.74 -12.45
N ASP A 195 5.27 15.81 -12.02
CA ASP A 195 6.73 16.00 -12.18
C ASP A 195 7.59 15.10 -11.27
N LEU A 196 7.02 14.01 -10.77
CA LEU A 196 7.64 13.07 -9.86
C LEU A 196 7.25 11.65 -10.23
N LYS A 197 8.24 10.79 -10.43
CA LYS A 197 8.06 9.33 -10.39
C LYS A 197 8.08 8.90 -8.92
N PRO A 198 6.95 8.53 -8.29
CA PRO A 198 6.96 8.12 -6.89
C PRO A 198 7.69 6.79 -6.74
N PRO A 199 8.67 6.64 -5.83
CA PRO A 199 9.32 5.36 -5.57
C PRO A 199 8.33 4.32 -5.07
N VAL A 200 8.44 3.09 -5.58
CA VAL A 200 7.78 1.91 -5.01
C VAL A 200 8.67 1.35 -3.90
N GLY A 201 8.14 1.30 -2.69
CA GLY A 201 8.86 0.90 -1.49
C GLY A 201 8.34 -0.40 -0.85
N ILE A 202 9.25 -1.22 -0.34
CA ILE A 202 8.96 -2.46 0.39
C ILE A 202 10.06 -2.75 1.43
N GLY A 203 9.87 -3.70 2.33
CA GLY A 203 10.88 -4.11 3.30
C GLY A 203 12.12 -4.72 2.64
N LYS A 204 13.32 -4.43 3.16
CA LYS A 204 14.60 -4.92 2.60
C LYS A 204 14.72 -6.44 2.47
N ARG A 205 13.94 -7.19 3.25
CA ARG A 205 13.92 -8.66 3.25
C ARG A 205 13.12 -9.25 2.08
N ILE A 206 12.53 -8.42 1.22
CA ILE A 206 11.95 -8.83 -0.06
C ILE A 206 12.92 -9.69 -0.88
N GLY A 207 14.23 -9.46 -0.77
CA GLY A 207 15.25 -10.29 -1.43
C GLY A 207 15.15 -11.78 -1.08
N GLN A 208 14.79 -12.12 0.16
CA GLN A 208 14.62 -13.53 0.57
C GLN A 208 13.41 -14.17 -0.12
N VAL A 209 12.31 -13.42 -0.20
CA VAL A 209 11.07 -13.83 -0.86
C VAL A 209 11.27 -13.93 -2.38
N GLN A 210 11.97 -12.97 -2.96
CA GLN A 210 12.38 -12.93 -4.36
C GLN A 210 13.23 -14.13 -4.74
N SER A 211 14.30 -14.45 -4.00
CA SER A 211 15.13 -15.62 -4.29
C SER A 211 14.34 -16.92 -4.23
N LEU A 212 13.50 -17.09 -3.19
CA LEU A 212 12.69 -18.29 -3.02
C LEU A 212 11.70 -18.49 -4.17
N PHE A 213 10.90 -17.46 -4.49
CA PHE A 213 9.87 -17.58 -5.52
C PHE A 213 10.45 -17.47 -6.92
N GLY A 214 11.60 -16.80 -7.08
CA GLY A 214 12.39 -16.83 -8.30
C GLY A 214 12.82 -18.25 -8.65
N GLN A 215 13.37 -18.99 -7.68
CA GLN A 215 13.68 -20.41 -7.85
C GLN A 215 12.42 -21.25 -8.13
N ARG A 216 11.35 -21.03 -7.35
CA ARG A 216 10.11 -21.82 -7.44
C ARG A 216 9.45 -21.72 -8.82
N TYR A 217 9.43 -20.53 -9.41
CA TYR A 217 8.75 -20.27 -10.69
C TYR A 217 9.73 -20.20 -11.87
N GLY A 218 11.03 -20.37 -11.65
CA GLY A 218 12.05 -20.20 -12.69
C GLY A 218 11.98 -18.81 -13.30
N ILE A 219 12.10 -17.80 -12.44
CA ILE A 219 12.21 -16.39 -12.80
C ILE A 219 13.69 -16.02 -12.67
N ASP A 220 14.24 -15.43 -13.72
CA ASP A 220 15.62 -14.99 -13.73
C ASP A 220 15.82 -13.81 -12.78
N ALA A 221 16.98 -13.75 -12.13
CA ALA A 221 17.25 -12.76 -11.08
C ALA A 221 17.13 -11.32 -11.60
N GLU A 222 17.49 -11.09 -12.86
CA GLU A 222 17.41 -9.81 -13.56
C GLU A 222 15.97 -9.28 -13.67
N GLU A 223 14.95 -10.15 -13.54
CA GLU A 223 13.55 -9.73 -13.56
C GLU A 223 13.05 -9.21 -12.21
N TYR A 224 13.70 -9.54 -11.09
CA TYR A 224 13.26 -9.15 -9.75
C TYR A 224 14.30 -8.39 -8.92
N GLU A 225 15.59 -8.51 -9.19
CA GLU A 225 16.62 -7.78 -8.45
C GLU A 225 16.57 -6.27 -8.79
N GLY A 226 16.61 -5.43 -7.75
CA GLY A 226 16.63 -3.97 -7.92
C GLY A 226 15.36 -3.35 -8.53
N VAL A 227 14.24 -4.09 -8.58
CA VAL A 227 12.99 -3.60 -9.18
C VAL A 227 12.19 -2.64 -8.30
N PHE A 228 12.37 -2.71 -6.98
CA PHE A 228 11.82 -1.77 -6.01
C PHE A 228 12.75 -0.56 -5.87
N ASP A 229 12.21 0.65 -5.97
CA ASP A 229 13.01 1.88 -5.89
C ASP A 229 13.48 2.16 -4.44
N LYS A 230 12.78 1.63 -3.43
CA LYS A 230 13.12 1.81 -2.01
C LYS A 230 13.00 0.50 -1.22
N LEU A 231 14.13 0.06 -0.65
CA LEU A 231 14.16 -0.96 0.39
C LEU A 231 14.22 -0.28 1.75
N PHE A 232 13.23 -0.53 2.60
CA PHE A 232 13.16 0.04 3.95
C PHE A 232 13.91 -0.83 4.96
N GLU A 233 14.69 -0.16 5.80
CA GLU A 233 15.29 -0.70 7.01
C GLU A 233 14.28 -0.77 8.16
N ASP A 234 14.60 -1.57 9.19
CA ASP A 234 13.72 -1.73 10.34
C ASP A 234 13.64 -0.42 11.13
N ASN A 235 12.42 0.07 11.33
CA ASN A 235 12.12 1.34 12.00
C ASN A 235 12.67 2.57 11.25
N GLU A 236 12.98 2.44 9.96
CA GLU A 236 13.40 3.57 9.13
C GLU A 236 12.33 4.66 9.13
N GLU A 237 12.75 5.90 9.41
CA GLU A 237 11.88 7.07 9.34
C GLU A 237 11.90 7.68 7.94
N PHE A 238 10.74 8.11 7.48
CA PHE A 238 10.58 8.81 6.21
C PHE A 238 9.46 9.86 6.32
N ALA A 239 9.29 10.64 5.26
CA ALA A 239 8.28 11.70 5.21
C ALA A 239 7.28 11.50 4.07
N ILE A 240 6.06 11.99 4.32
CA ILE A 240 5.01 12.25 3.33
C ILE A 240 4.61 13.72 3.56
N GLY A 241 5.14 14.64 2.75
CA GLY A 241 5.04 16.06 3.04
C GLY A 241 5.66 16.40 4.39
N THR A 242 4.87 16.95 5.30
CA THR A 242 5.24 17.26 6.69
C THR A 242 4.99 16.11 7.67
N LEU A 243 4.27 15.05 7.26
CA LEU A 243 4.00 13.88 8.09
C LEU A 243 5.29 13.09 8.31
N LYS A 244 5.58 12.75 9.57
CA LYS A 244 6.60 11.76 9.92
C LYS A 244 6.01 10.37 9.87
N ALA A 245 6.65 9.49 9.12
CA ALA A 245 6.28 8.10 8.96
C ALA A 245 7.43 7.18 9.38
N LYS A 246 7.10 5.93 9.74
CA LYS A 246 8.08 4.91 10.15
C LYS A 246 7.71 3.54 9.58
N ALA A 247 8.68 2.87 8.96
CA ALA A 247 8.56 1.49 8.50
C ALA A 247 8.87 0.52 9.65
N LEU A 248 7.85 -0.04 10.28
CA LEU A 248 7.97 -1.02 11.35
C LEU A 248 8.15 -2.42 10.76
N HIS A 249 9.25 -3.11 11.05
CA HIS A 249 9.34 -4.54 10.73
C HIS A 249 8.37 -5.33 11.62
N LEU A 250 7.44 -6.05 10.97
CA LEU A 250 6.36 -6.83 11.60
C LEU A 250 6.30 -8.26 11.03
N PRO A 251 7.41 -9.03 11.11
CA PRO A 251 7.47 -10.37 10.53
C PRO A 251 6.46 -11.32 11.19
N GLY A 252 6.12 -12.37 10.47
CA GLY A 252 5.28 -13.45 10.99
C GLY A 252 4.44 -14.08 9.90
N HIS A 253 3.70 -13.24 9.16
CA HIS A 253 2.99 -13.68 7.96
C HIS A 253 3.99 -14.02 6.84
N THR A 254 4.88 -13.09 6.55
CA THR A 254 6.05 -13.25 5.67
C THR A 254 7.28 -12.62 6.33
N PRO A 255 8.51 -12.99 5.91
CA PRO A 255 9.74 -12.42 6.50
C PRO A 255 9.98 -10.94 6.11
N ASP A 256 9.44 -10.49 4.98
CA ASP A 256 9.58 -9.13 4.45
C ASP A 256 8.55 -8.13 4.99
N HIS A 257 7.59 -8.60 5.77
CA HIS A 257 6.44 -7.84 6.21
C HIS A 257 6.80 -6.58 7.03
N LEU A 258 6.24 -5.46 6.60
CA LEU A 258 6.28 -4.17 7.25
C LEU A 258 4.86 -3.70 7.63
N GLY A 259 4.80 -2.91 8.70
CA GLY A 259 3.73 -1.95 8.91
C GLY A 259 4.24 -0.52 8.77
N TYR A 260 3.38 0.41 8.37
CA TYR A 260 3.72 1.83 8.27
C TYR A 260 3.01 2.63 9.38
N LYS A 261 3.77 3.20 10.31
CA LYS A 261 3.24 4.14 11.32
C LYS A 261 3.24 5.56 10.75
N ILE A 262 2.07 6.21 10.66
CA ILE A 262 1.90 7.57 10.14
C ILE A 262 0.94 8.32 11.07
N GLY A 263 1.44 9.30 11.83
CA GLY A 263 0.68 9.86 12.96
C GLY A 263 0.34 8.77 13.98
N ASP A 264 -0.90 8.76 14.48
CA ASP A 264 -1.46 7.75 15.38
C ASP A 264 -2.16 6.57 14.65
N ASN A 265 -1.66 6.26 13.45
CA ASN A 265 -2.18 5.20 12.58
C ASN A 265 -1.08 4.21 12.21
N ILE A 266 -1.41 2.92 12.18
CA ILE A 266 -0.54 1.85 11.68
C ILE A 266 -1.24 1.09 10.58
N PHE A 267 -0.71 1.16 9.37
CA PHE A 267 -1.08 0.28 8.26
C PHE A 267 -0.30 -1.02 8.44
N CYS A 268 -0.95 -2.06 8.97
CA CYS A 268 -0.30 -3.27 9.45
C CYS A 268 -0.33 -4.43 8.44
N GLY A 269 -0.85 -4.22 7.23
CA GLY A 269 -0.99 -5.27 6.21
C GLY A 269 -1.59 -6.55 6.81
N ASP A 270 -1.02 -7.69 6.42
CA ASP A 270 -1.41 -9.00 6.96
C ASP A 270 -0.69 -9.35 8.27
N SER A 271 -0.94 -8.56 9.31
CA SER A 271 -0.52 -8.87 10.68
C SER A 271 -1.72 -9.16 11.57
N ILE A 272 -2.51 -8.13 11.86
CA ILE A 272 -3.75 -8.21 12.64
C ILE A 272 -4.93 -7.81 11.74
N PHE A 273 -6.00 -8.61 11.78
CA PHE A 273 -7.26 -8.35 11.09
C PHE A 273 -8.31 -7.82 12.07
N HIS A 274 -9.51 -7.50 11.57
CA HIS A 274 -10.65 -7.14 12.40
C HIS A 274 -10.86 -8.17 13.55
N THR A 275 -11.41 -7.72 14.68
CA THR A 275 -11.37 -8.47 15.95
C THR A 275 -12.06 -9.83 15.93
N ASP A 276 -13.05 -10.00 15.06
CA ASP A 276 -13.76 -11.26 14.83
C ASP A 276 -12.95 -12.28 14.02
N ILE A 277 -12.07 -11.81 13.13
CA ILE A 277 -11.18 -12.62 12.28
C ILE A 277 -9.89 -12.98 13.03
N GLY A 278 -9.32 -12.01 13.76
CA GLY A 278 -8.12 -12.21 14.57
C GLY A 278 -6.82 -11.84 13.85
N THR A 279 -6.12 -12.82 13.27
CA THR A 279 -4.76 -12.66 12.72
C THR A 279 -4.54 -13.40 11.41
N ALA A 280 -3.52 -12.97 10.68
CA ALA A 280 -3.04 -13.61 9.46
C ALA A 280 -2.50 -15.03 9.69
N ARG A 281 -2.45 -15.80 8.61
CA ARG A 281 -1.81 -17.13 8.53
C ARG A 281 -0.29 -17.01 8.60
N CYS A 282 0.41 -18.07 8.99
CA CYS A 282 1.88 -18.12 9.14
C CYS A 282 2.55 -19.29 8.38
N ASP A 283 1.82 -19.97 7.51
CA ASP A 283 2.28 -21.17 6.78
C ASP A 283 2.88 -20.86 5.40
N PHE A 284 3.02 -19.58 5.03
CA PHE A 284 3.87 -19.22 3.92
C PHE A 284 5.34 -19.54 4.23
N PRO A 285 6.17 -19.83 3.22
CA PRO A 285 7.59 -20.03 3.44
C PRO A 285 8.24 -18.86 4.18
N GLY A 286 8.88 -19.15 5.31
CA GLY A 286 9.48 -18.14 6.19
C GLY A 286 8.50 -17.47 7.18
N GLY A 287 7.21 -17.82 7.12
CA GLY A 287 6.22 -17.44 8.13
C GLY A 287 6.50 -18.08 9.49
N SER A 288 6.13 -17.38 10.56
CA SER A 288 6.37 -17.81 11.94
C SER A 288 5.28 -17.28 12.88
N PRO A 289 4.49 -18.16 13.52
CA PRO A 289 3.48 -17.72 14.49
C PRO A 289 4.08 -17.06 15.73
N HIS A 290 5.29 -17.45 16.15
CA HIS A 290 6.01 -16.76 17.23
C HIS A 290 6.34 -15.32 16.82
N ALA A 291 6.89 -15.12 15.62
CA ALA A 291 7.21 -13.79 15.14
C ALA A 291 5.93 -12.94 14.95
N LEU A 292 4.85 -13.53 14.44
CA LEU A 292 3.57 -12.83 14.30
C LEU A 292 3.02 -12.38 15.66
N TYR A 293 3.10 -13.23 16.68
CA TYR A 293 2.69 -12.88 18.05
C TYR A 293 3.50 -11.71 18.59
N GLN A 294 4.83 -11.75 18.44
CA GLN A 294 5.72 -10.68 18.90
C GLN A 294 5.49 -9.36 18.15
N SER A 295 5.29 -9.41 16.83
CA SER A 295 4.92 -8.26 15.99
C SER A 295 3.57 -7.68 16.41
N ALA A 296 2.59 -8.54 16.69
CA ALA A 296 1.28 -8.13 17.19
C ALA A 296 1.38 -7.48 18.58
N ARG A 297 2.14 -8.07 19.52
CA ARG A 297 2.34 -7.48 20.85
C ARG A 297 3.07 -6.14 20.79
N LYS A 298 4.04 -5.97 19.88
CA LYS A 298 4.67 -4.67 19.60
C LYS A 298 3.63 -3.60 19.24
N ILE A 299 2.73 -3.85 18.29
CA ILE A 299 1.70 -2.86 17.91
C ILE A 299 0.60 -2.69 18.95
N LEU A 300 0.22 -3.76 19.68
CA LEU A 300 -0.77 -3.68 20.76
C LEU A 300 -0.23 -3.04 22.05
N SER A 301 1.09 -2.82 22.15
CA SER A 301 1.70 -2.06 23.25
C SER A 301 1.61 -0.54 23.09
N LEU A 302 1.10 -0.06 21.96
CA LEU A 302 0.93 1.36 21.68
C LEU A 302 -0.26 1.95 22.45
N PRO A 303 -0.41 3.28 22.49
CA PRO A 303 -1.55 3.91 23.16
C PRO A 303 -2.88 3.40 22.63
N ASP A 304 -3.85 3.28 23.53
CA ASP A 304 -5.18 2.69 23.30
C ASP A 304 -5.93 3.28 22.10
N HIS A 305 -5.72 4.58 21.81
CA HIS A 305 -6.39 5.30 20.73
C HIS A 305 -5.78 5.07 19.34
N VAL A 306 -4.59 4.47 19.25
CA VAL A 306 -3.91 4.22 17.97
C VAL A 306 -4.78 3.31 17.11
N LYS A 307 -4.97 3.69 15.85
CA LYS A 307 -5.75 2.93 14.87
C LYS A 307 -4.84 1.96 14.12
N ILE A 308 -5.25 0.70 14.06
CA ILE A 308 -4.59 -0.36 13.29
C ILE A 308 -5.43 -0.62 12.04
N TRP A 309 -4.89 -0.21 10.90
CA TRP A 309 -5.48 -0.32 9.56
C TRP A 309 -4.98 -1.60 8.90
N THR A 310 -5.90 -2.48 8.53
CA THR A 310 -5.57 -3.86 8.16
C THR A 310 -5.39 -4.05 6.65
N GLY A 311 -4.63 -5.06 6.22
CA GLY A 311 -4.48 -5.37 4.79
C GLY A 311 -5.77 -5.94 4.17
N HIS A 312 -6.54 -6.69 4.96
CA HIS A 312 -7.72 -7.40 4.46
C HIS A 312 -8.86 -7.44 5.46
N ASP A 313 -10.06 -7.59 4.93
CA ASP A 313 -11.23 -7.92 5.73
C ASP A 313 -12.13 -8.92 4.99
N TYR A 314 -12.72 -9.82 5.78
CA TYR A 314 -13.52 -10.94 5.31
C TYR A 314 -14.80 -11.03 6.15
N PRO A 315 -15.66 -10.00 6.11
CA PRO A 315 -16.89 -10.03 6.88
C PRO A 315 -17.73 -11.25 6.49
N PRO A 316 -18.26 -12.01 7.45
CA PRO A 316 -19.29 -13.00 7.16
C PRO A 316 -20.44 -12.32 6.42
N GLN A 317 -20.91 -12.93 5.34
CA GLN A 317 -21.89 -12.33 4.46
C GLN A 317 -23.15 -11.93 5.26
N ALA A 318 -23.57 -10.67 5.12
CA ALA A 318 -24.72 -10.05 5.79
C ALA A 318 -24.57 -9.67 7.29
N GLU A 319 -23.40 -9.83 7.92
CA GLU A 319 -23.22 -9.41 9.32
C GLU A 319 -22.73 -7.97 9.48
N ARG A 320 -21.80 -7.53 8.61
CA ARG A 320 -21.24 -6.17 8.65
C ARG A 320 -20.60 -5.79 7.32
N ASP A 321 -20.47 -4.49 7.10
CA ASP A 321 -19.61 -3.95 6.05
C ASP A 321 -18.13 -4.20 6.36
N PRO A 322 -17.24 -4.15 5.34
CA PRO A 322 -15.80 -4.17 5.55
C PRO A 322 -15.35 -3.01 6.44
N VAL A 323 -14.54 -3.30 7.46
CA VAL A 323 -14.04 -2.35 8.45
C VAL A 323 -12.53 -2.17 8.26
N PRO A 324 -12.07 -0.97 7.86
CA PRO A 324 -10.66 -0.76 7.50
C PRO A 324 -9.71 -0.68 8.70
N TYR A 325 -10.21 -0.35 9.89
CA TYR A 325 -9.37 -0.24 11.08
C TYR A 325 -10.10 -0.60 12.37
N VAL A 326 -9.32 -1.00 13.37
CA VAL A 326 -9.75 -1.16 14.77
C VAL A 326 -8.70 -0.51 15.69
N THR A 327 -9.11 -0.01 16.85
CA THR A 327 -8.15 0.59 17.80
C THR A 327 -7.36 -0.46 18.58
N VAL A 328 -6.19 -0.07 19.11
CA VAL A 328 -5.41 -0.91 20.02
C VAL A 328 -6.26 -1.40 21.20
N SER A 329 -7.02 -0.49 21.84
CA SER A 329 -7.90 -0.87 22.96
C SER A 329 -8.91 -1.95 22.58
N GLU A 330 -9.56 -1.81 21.42
CA GLU A 330 -10.55 -2.78 20.96
C GLU A 330 -9.92 -4.13 20.64
N HIS A 331 -8.73 -4.16 20.04
CA HIS A 331 -8.00 -5.41 19.84
C HIS A 331 -7.63 -6.10 21.15
N ARG A 332 -7.11 -5.35 22.13
CA ARG A 332 -6.76 -5.88 23.45
C ARG A 332 -7.97 -6.45 24.18
N GLN A 333 -9.17 -5.91 23.95
CA GLN A 333 -10.40 -6.40 24.59
C GLN A 333 -11.05 -7.56 23.82
N LYS A 334 -11.07 -7.49 22.48
CA LYS A 334 -12.00 -8.29 21.65
C LYS A 334 -11.33 -9.15 20.60
N ASN A 335 -10.04 -8.96 20.28
CA ASN A 335 -9.39 -9.75 19.22
C ASN A 335 -9.43 -11.24 19.59
N LYS A 336 -10.09 -12.05 18.74
CA LYS A 336 -10.32 -13.48 18.94
C LYS A 336 -9.03 -14.27 19.20
N HIS A 337 -7.90 -13.82 18.67
CA HIS A 337 -6.61 -14.50 18.77
C HIS A 337 -5.63 -13.79 19.74
N LEU A 338 -5.79 -12.48 19.97
CA LEU A 338 -4.75 -11.65 20.59
C LEU A 338 -5.22 -10.78 21.77
N ARG A 339 -6.48 -10.92 22.21
CA ARG A 339 -6.95 -10.20 23.39
C ARG A 339 -6.01 -10.41 24.58
N ASP A 340 -6.03 -9.47 25.51
CA ASP A 340 -5.25 -9.54 26.74
C ASP A 340 -5.58 -10.83 27.49
N GLY A 341 -4.53 -11.46 28.01
CA GLY A 341 -4.61 -12.78 28.68
C GLY A 341 -4.24 -13.97 27.80
N VAL A 342 -4.20 -13.84 26.46
CA VAL A 342 -3.71 -14.92 25.58
C VAL A 342 -2.18 -14.99 25.62
N SER A 343 -1.63 -16.16 25.97
CA SER A 343 -0.17 -16.40 25.99
C SER A 343 0.40 -16.62 24.58
N GLU A 344 1.73 -16.54 24.44
CA GLU A 344 2.39 -16.86 23.17
C GLU A 344 2.17 -18.32 22.78
N GLU A 345 2.26 -19.24 23.75
CA GLU A 345 2.08 -20.67 23.53
C GLU A 345 0.66 -20.99 23.07
N GLU A 346 -0.35 -20.37 23.70
CA GLU A 346 -1.76 -20.50 23.31
C GLU A 346 -1.98 -19.99 21.89
N PHE A 347 -1.44 -18.81 21.57
CA PHE A 347 -1.53 -18.24 20.22
C PHE A 347 -0.87 -19.13 19.18
N VAL A 348 0.37 -19.58 19.43
CA VAL A 348 1.15 -20.38 18.50
C VAL A 348 0.46 -21.72 18.23
N LYS A 349 -0.05 -22.37 19.28
CA LYS A 349 -0.82 -23.62 19.14
C LYS A 349 -2.05 -23.39 18.26
N MET A 350 -2.88 -22.41 18.60
CA MET A 350 -4.09 -22.08 17.84
C MET A 350 -3.75 -21.74 16.38
N ARG A 351 -2.70 -20.95 16.15
CA ARG A 351 -2.33 -20.49 14.80
C ARG A 351 -1.88 -21.65 13.92
N LYS A 352 -1.06 -22.56 14.45
CA LYS A 352 -0.61 -23.76 13.73
C LYS A 352 -1.77 -24.68 13.37
N GLU A 353 -2.62 -25.01 14.35
CA GLU A 353 -3.82 -25.83 14.13
C GLU A 353 -4.74 -25.22 13.06
N ARG A 354 -4.92 -23.89 13.10
CA ARG A 354 -5.74 -23.19 12.10
C ARG A 354 -5.10 -23.23 10.71
N ASP A 355 -3.79 -23.01 10.61
CA ASP A 355 -3.07 -22.97 9.33
C ASP A 355 -3.08 -24.31 8.58
N GLU A 356 -3.04 -25.44 9.30
CA GLU A 356 -3.14 -26.79 8.73
C GLU A 356 -4.46 -27.04 7.97
N HIS A 357 -5.50 -26.29 8.30
CA HIS A 357 -6.83 -26.42 7.70
C HIS A 357 -7.13 -25.36 6.62
N LEU A 358 -6.22 -24.42 6.37
CA LEU A 358 -6.43 -23.38 5.37
C LEU A 358 -6.05 -23.86 3.97
N ALA A 359 -6.95 -23.62 3.00
CA ALA A 359 -6.61 -23.73 1.60
C ALA A 359 -5.55 -22.68 1.20
N ALA A 360 -4.79 -22.96 0.14
CA ALA A 360 -3.93 -21.95 -0.48
C ALA A 360 -4.78 -20.77 -1.01
N PRO A 361 -4.27 -19.52 -0.97
CA PRO A 361 -4.97 -18.39 -1.57
C PRO A 361 -5.28 -18.63 -3.05
N ARG A 362 -6.40 -18.08 -3.51
CA ARG A 362 -6.92 -18.28 -4.87
C ARG A 362 -5.90 -17.86 -5.95
N LEU A 363 -5.18 -16.76 -5.73
CA LEU A 363 -4.23 -16.17 -6.68
C LEU A 363 -2.76 -16.37 -6.26
N LEU A 364 -2.46 -17.39 -5.43
CA LEU A 364 -1.11 -17.60 -4.87
C LEU A 364 0.01 -17.57 -5.90
N HIS A 365 -0.17 -18.29 -7.00
CA HIS A 365 0.89 -18.47 -7.99
C HIS A 365 1.05 -17.24 -8.88
N GLU A 366 -0.06 -16.62 -9.25
CA GLU A 366 -0.12 -15.47 -10.13
C GLU A 366 0.41 -14.21 -9.43
N SER A 367 -0.04 -13.98 -8.19
CA SER A 367 0.36 -12.85 -7.35
C SER A 367 1.85 -12.86 -7.08
N LEU A 368 2.39 -13.97 -6.57
CA LEU A 368 3.81 -14.03 -6.19
C LEU A 368 4.76 -13.87 -7.37
N GLN A 369 4.39 -14.30 -8.58
CA GLN A 369 5.22 -14.08 -9.76
C GLN A 369 5.26 -12.59 -10.15
N VAL A 370 4.17 -11.86 -10.00
CA VAL A 370 4.09 -10.43 -10.35
C VAL A 370 4.66 -9.55 -9.24
N ASN A 371 4.37 -9.88 -7.98
CA ASN A 371 4.69 -9.04 -6.84
C ASN A 371 6.18 -9.07 -6.50
N VAL A 372 6.88 -10.20 -6.71
CA VAL A 372 8.35 -10.23 -6.61
C VAL A 372 9.04 -9.34 -7.65
N ARG A 373 8.34 -9.00 -8.75
CA ARG A 373 8.80 -8.06 -9.77
C ARG A 373 8.28 -6.62 -9.54
N ALA A 374 7.87 -6.28 -8.31
CA ALA A 374 7.24 -4.99 -7.97
C ALA A 374 6.02 -4.62 -8.84
N GLY A 375 5.24 -5.60 -9.28
CA GLY A 375 4.06 -5.37 -10.14
C GLY A 375 4.36 -5.39 -11.64
N ARG A 376 5.61 -5.62 -12.06
CA ARG A 376 5.93 -5.84 -13.47
C ARG A 376 5.44 -7.22 -13.89
N LEU A 377 4.74 -7.28 -15.03
CA LEU A 377 4.37 -8.56 -15.64
C LEU A 377 5.61 -9.27 -16.21
N PRO A 378 5.60 -10.62 -16.29
CA PRO A 378 6.66 -11.37 -16.95
C PRO A 378 6.94 -10.84 -18.35
N SER A 379 8.21 -10.83 -18.75
CA SER A 379 8.60 -10.41 -20.10
C SER A 379 7.87 -11.22 -21.18
N GLN A 380 7.69 -10.63 -22.35
CA GLN A 380 7.10 -11.34 -23.49
C GLN A 380 8.09 -12.39 -24.01
N ASN A 381 7.61 -13.59 -24.33
CA ASN A 381 8.38 -14.58 -25.05
C ASN A 381 8.49 -14.24 -26.55
N GLU A 382 9.18 -15.07 -27.34
CA GLU A 382 9.35 -14.88 -28.78
C GLU A 382 8.01 -14.78 -29.55
N ALA A 383 6.95 -15.39 -29.04
CA ALA A 383 5.61 -15.33 -29.61
C ALA A 383 4.79 -14.10 -29.12
N GLY A 384 5.40 -13.17 -28.37
CA GLY A 384 4.74 -11.97 -27.85
C GLY A 384 3.82 -12.21 -26.64
N MET A 385 3.79 -13.43 -26.10
CA MET A 385 2.94 -13.79 -24.97
C MET A 385 3.67 -13.57 -23.64
N ARG A 386 2.92 -13.15 -22.60
CA ARG A 386 3.38 -13.18 -21.22
C ARG A 386 2.82 -14.42 -20.55
N LEU A 387 3.66 -15.19 -19.87
CA LEU A 387 3.27 -16.47 -19.28
C LEU A 387 3.48 -16.47 -17.77
N LEU A 388 2.47 -16.90 -17.03
CA LEU A 388 2.57 -17.24 -15.61
C LEU A 388 2.71 -18.76 -15.50
N LYS A 389 3.63 -19.22 -14.64
CA LYS A 389 3.92 -20.64 -14.43
C LYS A 389 3.21 -21.12 -13.17
N VAL A 390 2.44 -22.19 -13.27
CA VAL A 390 1.75 -22.80 -12.12
C VAL A 390 2.33 -24.19 -11.87
N PRO A 391 2.97 -24.43 -10.72
CA PRO A 391 3.50 -25.75 -10.38
C PRO A 391 2.37 -26.78 -10.24
N ILE A 392 2.52 -27.92 -10.89
CA ILE A 392 1.57 -29.02 -10.80
C ILE A 392 1.95 -29.90 -9.60
N LYS A 393 0.98 -30.17 -8.71
CA LYS A 393 1.13 -31.17 -7.65
C LYS A 393 0.49 -32.48 -8.11
N VAL A 394 1.31 -33.50 -8.24
CA VAL A 394 0.85 -34.86 -8.54
C VAL A 394 0.62 -35.61 -7.23
N LYS A 395 -0.57 -36.19 -7.05
CA LYS A 395 -0.89 -37.06 -5.89
C LYS A 395 -1.08 -38.51 -6.37
N GLY A 396 -0.24 -39.43 -5.89
CA GLY A 396 -0.32 -40.87 -6.20
C GLY A 396 1.05 -41.53 -6.38
N THR A 397 1.12 -42.86 -6.21
CA THR A 397 2.34 -43.67 -6.44
C THR A 397 2.35 -44.18 -7.88
N GLY A 398 3.04 -43.51 -8.78
CA GLY A 398 3.34 -44.08 -10.09
C GLY A 398 3.50 -43.03 -11.16
N THR A 399 4.74 -42.94 -11.67
CA THR A 399 5.13 -42.52 -13.02
C THR A 399 4.15 -41.64 -13.78
N TRP A 400 4.45 -40.34 -13.82
CA TRP A 400 3.90 -39.39 -14.79
C TRP A 400 4.98 -39.01 -15.78
#